data_AF-A0A9W4RHB6-F1
#
_entry.id   AF-A0A9W4RHB6-F1
#
_cell.length_a   1.000
_cell.length_b   1.000
_cell.length_c   1.000
_cell.angle_alpha   90.00
_cell.angle_beta   90.00
_cell.angle_gamma   90.00
#
_symmetry.space_group_name_H-M   'P 1'
#
loop_
_entity.id
_entity.type
_entity.pdbx_description
1 polymer ?
#
loop_
_entity_poly.entity_id
_entity_poly.type
_entity_poly.pdbx_seq_one_letter_code
_entity_poly.pdbx_strand_id
1 'polypeptide(L)'
;MSKSIVNSIPYPFKFNPPVVEKKGKPGQTENLTTTLVNVRGKIPTIQASRLRTMMLEAHNNSDKILAHACTYDGLSSRLVEEAGFPMVFLAGYAVASAYGLPDTGYIAMSEMCDKIGETVRQVSVPVMADGDTGYGSPLNVRRTVESFAEAGAAGVMIEDQTWPKRCGHTKGKSVVSRGEAYARIQAACDACDQGKDIFVLARTDALVVGWDEALTRAKEFKRIGVDAVFVEALPDRDAMRKCVETLQLPTFANSK
;
A
#
# COMPACT_ATOMS: atom_id res chain seq x y z
N MET A 1 -27.24 -20.36 1.25
CA MET A 1 -25.85 -20.01 0.89
C MET A 1 -25.35 -21.09 -0.05
N SER A 2 -25.31 -20.81 -1.35
CA SER A 2 -24.79 -21.75 -2.34
C SER A 2 -23.34 -22.05 -1.99
N LYS A 3 -22.90 -23.30 -2.19
CA LYS A 3 -21.49 -23.67 -2.09
C LYS A 3 -20.68 -22.61 -2.80
N SER A 4 -19.89 -21.87 -2.03
CA SER A 4 -18.90 -20.92 -2.53
C SER A 4 -18.19 -21.57 -3.71
N ILE A 5 -17.97 -20.82 -4.79
CA ILE A 5 -17.18 -21.27 -5.93
C ILE A 5 -15.86 -21.73 -5.32
N VAL A 6 -15.72 -23.06 -5.15
CA VAL A 6 -14.66 -23.62 -4.32
C VAL A 6 -13.38 -23.25 -5.02
N ASN A 7 -12.59 -22.37 -4.40
CA ASN A 7 -11.30 -21.99 -4.94
C ASN A 7 -10.46 -23.27 -5.06
N SER A 8 -10.32 -23.78 -6.28
CA SER A 8 -9.60 -25.02 -6.56
C SER A 8 -8.09 -24.83 -6.45
N ILE A 9 -7.63 -23.58 -6.42
CA ILE A 9 -6.21 -23.21 -6.27
C ILE A 9 -6.10 -22.19 -5.14
N PRO A 10 -5.89 -22.63 -3.90
CA PRO A 10 -5.78 -21.72 -2.77
C PRO A 10 -4.56 -20.80 -2.92
N TYR A 11 -4.65 -19.61 -2.31
CA TYR A 11 -3.50 -18.71 -2.18
C TYR A 11 -2.30 -19.47 -1.58
N PRO A 12 -1.12 -19.44 -2.22
CA PRO A 12 -0.05 -20.40 -1.94
C PRO A 12 0.76 -20.08 -0.69
N PHE A 13 0.72 -18.84 -0.20
CA PHE A 13 1.54 -18.42 0.94
C PHE A 13 0.69 -18.30 2.21
N LYS A 14 1.25 -18.71 3.35
CA LYS A 14 0.58 -18.57 4.65
C LYS A 14 1.24 -17.46 5.44
N PHE A 15 0.41 -16.58 5.97
CA PHE A 15 0.78 -15.53 6.91
C PHE A 15 0.02 -15.73 8.20
N ASN A 16 0.67 -15.49 9.34
CA ASN A 16 0.07 -15.62 10.66
C ASN A 16 -0.01 -14.25 11.36
N PRO A 17 -0.72 -13.26 10.77
CA PRO A 17 -0.86 -11.96 11.42
C PRO A 17 -1.65 -12.11 12.73
N PRO A 18 -1.45 -11.22 13.72
CA PRO A 18 -2.20 -11.26 14.96
C PRO A 18 -3.72 -11.23 14.67
N VAL A 19 -4.42 -12.30 15.05
CA VAL A 19 -5.88 -12.39 14.97
C VAL A 19 -6.44 -12.19 16.36
N VAL A 20 -7.37 -11.24 16.47
CA VAL A 20 -8.16 -11.05 17.67
C VAL A 20 -9.31 -12.05 17.65
N GLU A 21 -9.17 -13.16 18.39
CA GLU A 21 -10.24 -14.13 18.55
C GLU A 21 -11.23 -13.65 19.62
N LYS A 22 -12.50 -13.51 19.23
CA LYS A 22 -13.60 -13.19 20.14
C LYS A 22 -14.25 -14.50 20.62
N LYS A 23 -14.33 -14.71 21.94
CA LYS A 23 -14.95 -15.89 22.56
C LYS A 23 -16.30 -15.58 23.20
N GLY A 24 -16.70 -14.31 23.22
CA GLY A 24 -17.94 -13.85 23.87
C GLY A 24 -19.22 -14.28 23.13
N LYS A 25 -20.31 -14.42 23.91
CA LYS A 25 -21.66 -14.64 23.38
C LYS A 25 -22.26 -13.32 22.85
N PRO A 26 -23.21 -13.35 21.89
CA PRO A 26 -23.93 -12.15 21.46
C PRO A 26 -24.50 -11.38 22.66
N GLY A 27 -24.27 -10.06 22.71
CA GLY A 27 -24.74 -9.18 23.78
C GLY A 27 -23.87 -9.14 25.05
N GLN A 28 -22.79 -9.92 25.13
CA GLN A 28 -21.82 -9.86 26.24
C GLN A 28 -20.55 -9.12 25.82
N THR A 29 -20.07 -8.23 26.69
CA THR A 29 -18.76 -7.59 26.55
C THR A 29 -17.70 -8.42 27.24
N GLU A 30 -16.54 -8.59 26.61
CA GLU A 30 -15.37 -9.24 27.20
C GLU A 30 -14.15 -8.33 27.03
N ASN A 31 -13.28 -8.31 28.03
CA ASN A 31 -11.99 -7.66 27.90
C ASN A 31 -11.05 -8.60 27.13
N LEU A 32 -10.38 -8.06 26.11
CA LEU A 32 -9.34 -8.77 25.37
C LEU A 32 -8.04 -7.99 25.49
N THR A 33 -6.99 -8.69 25.91
CA THR A 33 -5.62 -8.18 25.82
C THR A 33 -4.97 -8.76 24.57
N THR A 34 -4.43 -7.91 23.71
CA THR A 34 -3.67 -8.31 22.52
C THR A 34 -2.38 -7.51 22.43
N THR A 35 -1.33 -8.12 21.89
CA THR A 35 -0.05 -7.46 21.64
C THR A 35 0.05 -7.17 20.15
N LEU A 36 0.17 -5.89 19.79
CA LEU A 36 0.47 -5.49 18.42
C LEU A 36 1.98 -5.40 18.24
N VAL A 37 2.47 -5.98 17.15
CA VAL A 37 3.90 -5.96 16.78
C VAL A 37 4.08 -5.08 15.54
N ASN A 38 5.27 -4.51 15.35
CA ASN A 38 5.57 -3.67 14.19
C ASN A 38 4.58 -2.49 14.03
N VAL A 39 4.21 -1.86 15.15
CA VAL A 39 3.33 -0.68 15.16
C VAL A 39 4.14 0.59 14.92
N ARG A 40 3.49 1.58 14.31
CA ARG A 40 3.97 2.96 14.23
C ARG A 40 2.86 3.92 14.63
N GLY A 41 3.15 5.22 14.51
CA GLY A 41 2.21 6.28 14.80
C GLY A 41 1.90 6.45 16.28
N LYS A 42 1.24 7.56 16.58
CA LYS A 42 0.77 7.88 17.92
C LYS A 42 -0.44 7.04 18.32
N ILE A 43 -1.27 6.65 17.35
CA ILE A 43 -2.45 5.80 17.54
C ILE A 43 -2.27 4.52 16.71
N PRO A 44 -1.79 3.43 17.34
CA PRO A 44 -1.58 2.14 16.67
C PRO A 44 -2.86 1.58 16.04
N THR A 45 -2.73 0.88 14.92
CA THR A 45 -3.85 0.17 14.29
C THR A 45 -3.51 -1.30 14.05
N ILE A 46 -4.50 -2.17 14.26
CA ILE A 46 -4.34 -3.61 14.00
C ILE A 46 -4.01 -3.84 12.53
N GLN A 47 -4.70 -3.17 11.60
CA GLN A 47 -4.54 -3.45 10.17
C GLN A 47 -3.17 -3.01 9.64
N ALA A 48 -2.63 -1.84 10.04
CA ALA A 48 -1.28 -1.43 9.64
C ALA A 48 -0.20 -2.35 10.26
N SER A 49 -0.35 -2.72 11.53
CA SER A 49 0.51 -3.71 12.20
C SER A 49 0.51 -5.07 11.48
N ARG A 50 -0.67 -5.59 11.12
CA ARG A 50 -0.80 -6.83 10.34
C ARG A 50 -0.10 -6.72 9.00
N LEU A 51 -0.32 -5.63 8.26
CA LEU A 51 0.31 -5.40 6.95
C LEU A 51 1.85 -5.34 7.06
N ARG A 52 2.40 -4.55 8.00
CA ARG A 52 3.86 -4.50 8.23
C ARG A 52 4.42 -5.87 8.58
N THR A 53 3.75 -6.60 9.45
CA THR A 53 4.20 -7.94 9.87
C THR A 53 4.26 -8.91 8.70
N MET A 54 3.22 -8.95 7.85
CA MET A 54 3.22 -9.83 6.67
C MET A 54 4.28 -9.42 5.65
N MET A 55 4.48 -8.11 5.44
CA MET A 55 5.54 -7.60 4.54
C MET A 55 6.95 -7.95 5.04
N LEU A 56 7.20 -7.80 6.34
CA LEU A 56 8.47 -8.18 6.96
C LEU A 56 8.68 -9.70 6.94
N GLU A 57 7.63 -10.48 7.14
CA GLU A 57 7.68 -11.95 7.04
C GLU A 57 8.05 -12.39 5.62
N ALA A 58 7.45 -11.78 4.59
CA ALA A 58 7.80 -12.05 3.20
C ALA A 58 9.23 -11.57 2.86
N HIS A 59 9.64 -10.41 3.37
CA HIS A 59 11.00 -9.90 3.15
C HIS A 59 12.09 -10.79 3.74
N ASN A 60 11.86 -11.34 4.93
CA ASN A 60 12.82 -12.17 5.64
C ASN A 60 12.79 -13.66 5.23
N ASN A 61 11.90 -14.05 4.32
CA ASN A 61 11.77 -15.42 3.86
C ASN A 61 11.63 -15.45 2.33
N SER A 62 12.70 -15.85 1.64
CA SER A 62 12.75 -15.93 0.18
C SER A 62 11.73 -16.88 -0.46
N ASP A 63 11.14 -17.78 0.33
CA ASP A 63 10.09 -18.70 -0.13
C ASP A 63 8.69 -18.09 -0.04
N LYS A 64 8.56 -16.84 0.42
CA LYS A 64 7.28 -16.15 0.59
C LYS A 64 7.24 -14.87 -0.22
N ILE A 65 6.09 -14.66 -0.87
CA ILE A 65 5.72 -13.38 -1.48
C ILE A 65 4.35 -12.99 -0.94
N LEU A 66 4.19 -11.72 -0.59
CA LEU A 66 2.87 -11.18 -0.25
C LEU A 66 2.17 -10.75 -1.54
N ALA A 67 1.74 -11.74 -2.33
CA ALA A 67 1.02 -11.50 -3.57
C ALA A 67 -0.39 -10.96 -3.27
N HIS A 68 -0.83 -10.01 -4.10
CA HIS A 68 -2.16 -9.41 -4.01
C HIS A 68 -2.67 -9.08 -5.41
N ALA A 69 -3.97 -8.86 -5.53
CA ALA A 69 -4.60 -8.35 -6.74
C ALA A 69 -4.99 -6.87 -6.57
N CYS A 70 -4.97 -6.13 -7.68
CA CYS A 70 -5.50 -4.77 -7.73
C CYS A 70 -7.03 -4.81 -7.79
N THR A 71 -7.67 -3.93 -7.02
CA THR A 71 -9.12 -3.83 -6.86
C THR A 71 -9.55 -2.37 -7.03
N TYR A 72 -10.85 -2.12 -7.19
CA TYR A 72 -11.39 -0.78 -7.47
C TYR A 72 -12.68 -0.44 -6.73
N ASP A 73 -13.27 -1.38 -6.00
CA ASP A 73 -14.50 -1.21 -5.22
C ASP A 73 -14.64 -2.30 -4.14
N GLY A 74 -15.69 -2.22 -3.32
CA GLY A 74 -15.92 -3.19 -2.25
C GLY A 74 -16.18 -4.62 -2.75
N LEU A 75 -16.84 -4.77 -3.90
CA LEU A 75 -17.16 -6.08 -4.46
C LEU A 75 -15.91 -6.81 -4.96
N SER A 76 -15.08 -6.13 -5.77
CA SER A 76 -13.81 -6.68 -6.27
C SER A 76 -12.86 -7.01 -5.12
N SER A 77 -12.79 -6.16 -4.09
CA SER A 77 -12.01 -6.46 -2.89
C SER A 77 -12.52 -7.68 -2.13
N ARG A 78 -13.85 -7.83 -1.99
CA ARG A 78 -14.44 -9.01 -1.34
C ARG A 78 -14.13 -10.29 -2.10
N LEU A 79 -14.19 -10.27 -3.44
CA LEU A 79 -13.83 -11.41 -4.27
C LEU A 79 -12.34 -11.79 -4.12
N VAL A 80 -11.45 -10.81 -4.00
CA VAL A 80 -10.02 -11.05 -3.74
C VAL A 80 -9.80 -11.67 -2.37
N GLU A 81 -10.48 -11.20 -1.33
CA GLU A 81 -10.43 -11.83 0.00
C GLU A 81 -11.00 -13.27 -0.02
N GLU A 82 -12.12 -13.51 -0.70
CA GLU A 82 -12.72 -14.85 -0.86
C GLU A 82 -11.81 -15.82 -1.62
N ALA A 83 -11.01 -15.30 -2.55
CA ALA A 83 -9.95 -16.07 -3.22
C ALA A 83 -8.76 -16.40 -2.28
N GLY A 84 -8.74 -15.86 -1.06
CA GLY A 84 -7.75 -16.18 -0.02
C GLY A 84 -6.55 -15.25 0.01
N PHE A 85 -6.55 -14.14 -0.74
CA PHE A 85 -5.47 -13.17 -0.68
C PHE A 85 -5.44 -12.48 0.69
N PRO A 86 -4.25 -12.33 1.30
CA PRO A 86 -4.11 -11.82 2.68
C PRO A 86 -4.20 -10.30 2.79
N MET A 87 -4.28 -9.57 1.68
CA MET A 87 -4.48 -8.13 1.61
C MET A 87 -5.15 -7.75 0.28
N VAL A 88 -5.67 -6.53 0.21
CA VAL A 88 -6.18 -5.92 -1.03
C VAL A 88 -5.46 -4.60 -1.30
N PHE A 89 -5.30 -4.26 -2.58
CA PHE A 89 -4.74 -2.99 -3.03
C PHE A 89 -5.77 -2.26 -3.90
N LEU A 90 -6.25 -1.10 -3.46
CA LEU A 90 -7.08 -0.20 -4.27
C LEU A 90 -6.16 0.59 -5.20
N ALA A 91 -6.16 0.22 -6.48
CA ALA A 91 -5.26 0.79 -7.48
C ALA A 91 -5.84 2.06 -8.09
N GLY A 92 -5.06 3.15 -8.16
CA GLY A 92 -5.50 4.45 -8.69
C GLY A 92 -6.06 4.34 -10.10
N TYR A 93 -5.35 3.62 -10.98
CA TYR A 93 -5.80 3.33 -12.34
C TYR A 93 -7.17 2.65 -12.40
N ALA A 94 -7.36 1.60 -11.59
CA ALA A 94 -8.58 0.79 -11.65
C ALA A 94 -9.79 1.56 -11.08
N VAL A 95 -9.57 2.30 -9.99
CA VAL A 95 -10.59 3.19 -9.41
C VAL A 95 -10.97 4.30 -10.39
N ALA A 96 -10.00 5.00 -10.99
CA ALA A 96 -10.29 6.04 -11.99
C ALA A 96 -11.05 5.48 -13.20
N SER A 97 -10.65 4.30 -13.68
CA SER A 97 -11.32 3.62 -14.80
C SER A 97 -12.77 3.25 -14.48
N ALA A 98 -13.08 2.88 -13.23
CA ALA A 98 -14.45 2.60 -12.79
C ALA A 98 -15.35 3.84 -12.82
N TYR A 99 -14.78 5.05 -12.73
CA TYR A 99 -15.48 6.33 -12.95
C TYR A 99 -15.51 6.75 -14.44
N GLY A 100 -14.95 5.96 -15.36
CA GLY A 100 -14.79 6.34 -16.75
C GLY A 100 -13.74 7.44 -16.98
N LEU A 101 -12.80 7.61 -16.02
CA LEU A 101 -11.78 8.65 -16.03
C LEU A 101 -10.37 8.09 -16.30
N PRO A 102 -9.47 8.88 -16.89
CA PRO A 102 -8.09 8.45 -17.12
C PRO A 102 -7.26 8.53 -15.84
N ASP A 103 -6.27 7.64 -15.74
CA ASP A 103 -5.31 7.59 -14.63
C ASP A 103 -4.25 8.71 -14.73
N THR A 104 -4.67 9.93 -14.41
CA THR A 104 -3.86 11.15 -14.55
C THR A 104 -3.91 12.05 -13.32
N GLY A 105 -4.41 11.52 -12.20
CA GLY A 105 -4.73 12.29 -10.99
C GLY A 105 -6.09 12.98 -11.09
N TYR A 106 -6.99 12.49 -11.95
CA TYR A 106 -8.28 13.13 -12.17
C TYR A 106 -9.26 12.91 -11.03
N ILE A 107 -9.24 11.72 -10.42
CA ILE A 107 -10.05 11.45 -9.23
C ILE A 107 -9.50 12.27 -8.05
N ALA A 108 -10.40 12.83 -7.26
CA ALA A 108 -10.07 13.57 -6.06
C ALA A 108 -9.71 12.63 -4.91
N MET A 109 -8.90 13.13 -3.97
CA MET A 109 -8.59 12.43 -2.73
C MET A 109 -9.84 11.92 -1.99
N SER A 110 -10.93 12.70 -1.95
CA SER A 110 -12.19 12.27 -1.31
C SER A 110 -12.82 11.07 -1.98
N GLU A 111 -12.76 10.96 -3.31
CA GLU A 111 -13.33 9.81 -4.02
C GLU A 111 -12.55 8.53 -3.70
N MET A 112 -11.23 8.64 -3.50
CA MET A 112 -10.42 7.51 -3.00
C MET A 112 -10.75 7.19 -1.54
N CYS A 113 -10.94 8.19 -0.68
CA CYS A 113 -11.38 7.96 0.72
C CYS A 113 -12.74 7.24 0.77
N ASP A 114 -13.69 7.61 -0.08
CA ASP A 114 -15.00 6.94 -0.16
C ASP A 114 -14.85 5.47 -0.57
N LYS A 115 -13.95 5.18 -1.52
CA LYS A 115 -13.63 3.81 -1.95
C LYS A 115 -12.92 3.00 -0.87
N ILE A 116 -11.99 3.60 -0.14
CA ILE A 116 -11.38 2.97 1.04
C ILE A 116 -12.47 2.60 2.04
N GLY A 117 -13.32 3.57 2.41
CA GLY A 117 -14.41 3.38 3.36
C GLY A 117 -15.40 2.30 2.92
N GLU A 118 -15.73 2.26 1.62
CA GLU A 118 -16.54 1.21 1.01
C GLU A 118 -15.91 -0.17 1.18
N THR A 119 -14.64 -0.32 0.80
CA THR A 119 -13.90 -1.57 0.83
C THR A 119 -13.69 -2.10 2.24
N VAL A 120 -13.28 -1.26 3.21
CA VAL A 120 -13.04 -1.71 4.60
C VAL A 120 -14.30 -2.22 5.30
N ARG A 121 -15.50 -1.86 4.82
CA ARG A 121 -16.77 -2.45 5.32
C ARG A 121 -17.03 -3.85 4.77
N GLN A 122 -16.41 -4.22 3.66
CA GLN A 122 -16.64 -5.50 2.97
C GLN A 122 -15.57 -6.54 3.27
N VAL A 123 -14.37 -6.14 3.72
CA VAL A 123 -13.24 -7.06 3.94
C VAL A 123 -12.67 -6.97 5.35
N SER A 124 -12.05 -8.06 5.80
CA SER A 124 -11.36 -8.16 7.09
C SER A 124 -9.83 -8.10 6.97
N VAL A 125 -9.30 -8.30 5.76
CA VAL A 125 -7.87 -8.19 5.42
C VAL A 125 -7.42 -6.72 5.32
N PRO A 126 -6.11 -6.43 5.53
CA PRO A 126 -5.57 -5.10 5.34
C PRO A 126 -5.86 -4.52 3.94
N VAL A 127 -6.30 -3.27 3.91
CA VAL A 127 -6.58 -2.52 2.67
C VAL A 127 -5.47 -1.49 2.46
N MET A 128 -4.73 -1.61 1.37
CA MET A 128 -3.78 -0.59 0.95
C MET A 128 -4.37 0.21 -0.20
N ALA A 129 -4.07 1.51 -0.28
CA ALA A 129 -4.61 2.38 -1.31
C ALA A 129 -3.54 3.22 -2.01
N ASP A 130 -3.77 3.48 -3.29
CA ASP A 130 -2.97 4.37 -4.12
C ASP A 130 -3.27 5.84 -3.78
N GLY A 131 -2.26 6.55 -3.26
CA GLY A 131 -2.33 7.97 -2.94
C GLY A 131 -1.83 8.88 -4.06
N ASP A 132 -1.52 8.33 -5.24
CA ASP A 132 -0.88 9.05 -6.35
C ASP A 132 0.34 9.85 -5.84
N THR A 133 0.44 11.13 -6.22
CA THR A 133 1.46 12.07 -5.76
C THR A 133 1.10 12.76 -4.44
N GLY A 134 0.02 12.33 -3.76
CA GLY A 134 -0.54 12.97 -2.56
C GLY A 134 -1.34 14.24 -2.82
N TYR A 135 -1.91 14.38 -4.03
CA TYR A 135 -2.89 15.42 -4.39
C TYR A 135 -2.46 16.87 -4.15
N GLY A 136 -1.15 17.16 -4.27
CA GLY A 136 -0.62 18.53 -4.25
C GLY A 136 0.77 18.64 -3.61
N SER A 137 0.90 19.62 -2.72
CA SER A 137 2.14 19.91 -1.98
C SER A 137 2.40 18.88 -0.86
N PRO A 138 3.55 18.91 -0.18
CA PRO A 138 3.78 18.07 1.00
C PRO A 138 2.71 18.19 2.10
N LEU A 139 2.06 19.35 2.26
CA LEU A 139 0.93 19.49 3.19
C LEU A 139 -0.32 18.73 2.72
N ASN A 140 -0.52 18.61 1.41
CA ASN A 140 -1.59 17.78 0.84
C ASN A 140 -1.27 16.30 1.00
N VAL A 141 0.00 15.89 0.85
CA VAL A 141 0.45 14.52 1.14
C VAL A 141 0.12 14.18 2.59
N ARG A 142 0.49 15.06 3.53
CA ARG A 142 0.17 14.87 4.95
C ARG A 142 -1.33 14.62 5.17
N ARG A 143 -2.18 15.51 4.64
CA ARG A 143 -3.63 15.38 4.71
C ARG A 143 -4.15 14.10 4.07
N THR A 144 -3.54 13.67 2.96
CA THR A 144 -3.91 12.43 2.25
C THR A 144 -3.67 11.21 3.14
N VAL A 145 -2.48 11.12 3.75
CA VAL A 145 -2.12 10.01 4.65
C VAL A 145 -3.03 9.98 5.87
N GLU A 146 -3.29 11.13 6.49
CA GLU A 146 -4.23 11.26 7.61
C GLU A 146 -5.65 10.81 7.20
N SER A 147 -6.15 11.30 6.06
CA SER A 147 -7.49 10.98 5.57
C SER A 147 -7.65 9.50 5.21
N PHE A 148 -6.63 8.87 4.62
CA PHE A 148 -6.66 7.45 4.28
C PHE A 148 -6.64 6.58 5.54
N ALA A 149 -5.84 6.95 6.54
CA ALA A 149 -5.81 6.28 7.83
C ALA A 149 -7.15 6.41 8.56
N GLU A 150 -7.78 7.59 8.51
CA GLU A 150 -9.12 7.85 9.05
C GLU A 150 -10.19 7.01 8.36
N ALA A 151 -10.17 6.94 7.03
CA ALA A 151 -11.07 6.10 6.22
C ALA A 151 -10.90 4.60 6.47
N GLY A 152 -9.77 4.19 7.07
CA GLY A 152 -9.52 2.81 7.51
C GLY A 152 -8.49 2.04 6.69
N ALA A 153 -7.77 2.70 5.78
CA ALA A 153 -6.67 2.07 5.06
C ALA A 153 -5.59 1.61 6.04
N ALA A 154 -5.08 0.40 5.80
CA ALA A 154 -3.92 -0.17 6.46
C ALA A 154 -2.61 0.39 5.89
N GLY A 155 -2.62 0.88 4.65
CA GLY A 155 -1.46 1.41 3.97
C GLY A 155 -1.78 2.39 2.86
N VAL A 156 -0.81 3.23 2.53
CA VAL A 156 -0.85 4.22 1.46
C VAL A 156 0.42 4.16 0.63
N MET A 157 0.28 4.29 -0.68
CA MET A 157 1.40 4.50 -1.60
C MET A 157 1.48 5.98 -2.00
N ILE A 158 2.67 6.57 -1.98
CA ILE A 158 2.95 7.92 -2.48
C ILE A 158 4.09 7.87 -3.51
N GLU A 159 3.90 8.51 -4.67
CA GLU A 159 4.87 8.51 -5.77
C GLU A 159 5.55 9.87 -6.05
N ASP A 160 6.70 9.83 -6.71
CA ASP A 160 7.54 10.99 -7.05
C ASP A 160 7.34 11.53 -8.47
N GLN A 161 6.22 11.20 -9.12
CA GLN A 161 5.89 11.73 -10.44
C GLN A 161 5.59 13.25 -10.42
N THR A 162 5.88 13.91 -11.53
CA THR A 162 5.39 15.27 -11.82
C THR A 162 3.90 15.25 -12.10
N TRP A 163 3.20 16.34 -11.80
CA TRP A 163 1.80 16.52 -12.19
C TRP A 163 1.66 17.07 -13.63
N PRO A 164 0.67 16.62 -14.44
CA PRO A 164 -0.22 15.49 -14.18
C PRO A 164 0.55 14.16 -14.22
N LYS A 165 0.22 13.27 -13.26
CA LYS A 165 0.86 11.96 -13.17
C LYS A 165 0.41 11.05 -14.30
N ARG A 166 1.13 9.95 -14.55
CA ARG A 166 0.75 8.92 -15.54
C ARG A 166 0.87 7.53 -14.95
N CYS A 167 0.10 6.59 -15.48
CA CYS A 167 0.24 5.17 -15.14
C CYS A 167 1.70 4.69 -15.36
N GLY A 168 2.21 3.88 -14.42
CA GLY A 168 3.62 3.41 -14.36
C GLY A 168 4.16 2.72 -15.62
N HIS A 169 3.28 2.19 -16.47
CA HIS A 169 3.66 1.51 -17.71
C HIS A 169 3.55 2.38 -18.96
N THR A 170 3.14 3.64 -18.83
CA THR A 170 2.93 4.56 -19.96
C THR A 170 4.22 5.32 -20.30
N LYS A 171 4.44 5.64 -21.59
CA LYS A 171 5.54 6.52 -22.01
C LYS A 171 5.31 7.97 -21.54
N GLY A 172 6.39 8.73 -21.39
CA GLY A 172 6.34 10.17 -21.07
C GLY A 172 6.11 10.49 -19.60
N LYS A 173 6.47 9.56 -18.69
CA LYS A 173 6.57 9.85 -17.25
C LYS A 173 7.76 10.77 -17.01
N SER A 174 7.61 11.65 -16.02
CA SER A 174 8.69 12.43 -15.45
C SER A 174 8.55 12.46 -13.94
N VAL A 175 9.68 12.62 -13.25
CA VAL A 175 9.73 12.70 -11.80
C VAL A 175 10.09 14.11 -11.36
N VAL A 176 9.60 14.51 -10.19
CA VAL A 176 9.95 15.80 -9.60
C VAL A 176 11.43 15.83 -9.17
N SER A 177 11.91 17.01 -8.79
CA SER A 177 13.24 17.13 -8.18
C SER A 177 13.39 16.21 -6.96
N ARG A 178 14.62 15.79 -6.66
CA ARG A 178 14.89 14.97 -5.46
C ARG A 178 14.36 15.64 -4.19
N GLY A 179 14.59 16.94 -4.02
CA GLY A 179 14.11 17.69 -2.86
C GLY A 179 12.59 17.65 -2.69
N GLU A 180 11.85 17.78 -3.77
CA GLU A 180 10.38 17.68 -3.73
C GLU A 180 9.92 16.25 -3.43
N ALA A 181 10.53 15.24 -4.06
CA ALA A 181 10.22 13.84 -3.79
C ALA A 181 10.45 13.49 -2.31
N TYR A 182 11.60 13.91 -1.76
CA TYR A 182 11.94 13.69 -0.35
C TYR A 182 10.98 14.41 0.58
N ALA A 183 10.59 15.65 0.27
CA ALA A 183 9.62 16.40 1.06
C ALA A 183 8.25 15.72 1.10
N ARG A 184 7.77 15.15 -0.02
CA ARG A 184 6.53 14.38 -0.05
C ARG A 184 6.61 13.14 0.82
N ILE A 185 7.66 12.33 0.67
CA ILE A 185 7.84 11.10 1.45
C ILE A 185 8.04 11.40 2.94
N GLN A 186 8.79 12.46 3.28
CA GLN A 186 8.92 12.91 4.67
C GLN A 186 7.57 13.31 5.25
N ALA A 187 6.76 14.07 4.53
CA ALA A 187 5.42 14.45 4.99
C ALA A 187 4.50 13.23 5.20
N ALA A 188 4.62 12.19 4.37
CA ALA A 188 3.88 10.94 4.55
C ALA A 188 4.30 10.19 5.82
N CYS A 189 5.62 10.05 6.06
CA CYS A 189 6.13 9.43 7.29
C CYS A 189 5.76 10.25 8.54
N ASP A 190 5.91 11.57 8.50
CA ASP A 190 5.54 12.45 9.61
C ASP A 190 4.04 12.35 9.96
N ALA A 191 3.18 12.27 8.94
CA ALA A 191 1.74 12.05 9.13
C ALA A 191 1.45 10.73 9.85
N CYS A 192 2.11 9.64 9.43
CA CYS A 192 2.01 8.34 10.10
C CYS A 192 2.51 8.44 11.54
N ASP A 193 3.76 8.89 11.76
CA ASP A 193 4.43 8.86 13.06
C ASP A 193 3.76 9.75 14.10
N GLN A 194 3.18 10.88 13.69
CA GLN A 194 2.49 11.81 14.59
C GLN A 194 0.99 11.52 14.73
N GLY A 195 0.43 10.69 13.84
CA GLY A 195 -1.01 10.48 13.69
C GLY A 195 -1.44 9.04 13.93
N LYS A 196 -2.47 8.63 13.18
CA LYS A 196 -3.01 7.27 13.17
C LYS A 196 -2.12 6.37 12.31
N ASP A 197 -1.81 5.19 12.82
CA ASP A 197 -0.87 4.27 12.19
C ASP A 197 -1.36 3.78 10.81
N ILE A 198 -0.48 3.93 9.82
CA ILE A 198 -0.69 3.52 8.43
C ILE A 198 0.64 3.14 7.78
N PHE A 199 0.67 2.03 7.04
CA PHE A 199 1.83 1.59 6.29
C PHE A 199 2.17 2.59 5.17
N VAL A 200 3.42 3.05 5.09
CA VAL A 200 3.87 4.00 4.05
C VAL A 200 4.74 3.28 3.01
N LEU A 201 4.23 3.18 1.78
CA LEU A 201 4.99 2.74 0.60
C LEU A 201 5.42 3.95 -0.22
N ALA A 202 6.73 4.13 -0.36
CA ALA A 202 7.25 5.12 -1.31
C ALA A 202 7.50 4.48 -2.66
N ARG A 203 6.88 5.04 -3.70
CA ARG A 203 7.09 4.64 -5.08
C ARG A 203 8.00 5.63 -5.80
N THR A 204 8.95 5.14 -6.58
CA THR A 204 9.72 5.96 -7.51
C THR A 204 9.51 5.49 -8.95
N ASP A 205 9.23 6.45 -9.82
CA ASP A 205 9.14 6.27 -11.27
C ASP A 205 10.44 6.71 -11.98
N ALA A 206 11.50 7.01 -11.23
CA ALA A 206 12.74 7.61 -11.73
C ALA A 206 13.61 6.67 -12.56
N LEU A 207 13.21 5.41 -12.77
CA LEU A 207 13.91 4.50 -13.67
C LEU A 207 13.97 5.04 -15.11
N VAL A 208 13.02 5.90 -15.50
CA VAL A 208 13.04 6.63 -16.79
C VAL A 208 14.22 7.59 -16.93
N VAL A 209 14.80 8.03 -15.81
CA VAL A 209 16.02 8.86 -15.76
C VAL A 209 17.26 7.96 -15.71
N GLY A 210 17.17 6.84 -14.99
CA GLY A 210 18.20 5.81 -14.95
C GLY A 210 18.19 5.02 -13.65
N TRP A 211 18.91 3.89 -13.66
CA TRP A 211 19.05 2.99 -12.52
C TRP A 211 19.60 3.69 -11.27
N ASP A 212 20.70 4.46 -11.43
CA ASP A 212 21.37 5.12 -10.31
C ASP A 212 20.51 6.21 -9.68
N GLU A 213 19.71 6.93 -10.48
CA GLU A 213 18.76 7.92 -9.97
C GLU A 213 17.66 7.25 -9.14
N ALA A 214 17.05 6.18 -9.68
CA ALA A 214 16.00 5.43 -8.99
C ALA A 214 16.50 4.86 -7.65
N LEU A 215 17.69 4.23 -7.63
CA LEU A 215 18.26 3.70 -6.40
C LEU A 215 18.68 4.80 -5.42
N THR A 216 19.17 5.95 -5.90
CA THR A 216 19.50 7.07 -5.02
C THR A 216 18.27 7.54 -4.26
N ARG A 217 17.13 7.68 -4.94
CA ARG A 217 15.86 8.07 -4.33
C ARG A 217 15.33 7.00 -3.38
N ALA A 218 15.34 5.74 -3.82
CA ALA A 218 14.89 4.61 -3.01
C ALA A 218 15.67 4.49 -1.68
N LYS A 219 17.00 4.68 -1.72
CA LYS A 219 17.83 4.70 -0.51
C LYS A 219 17.48 5.85 0.42
N GLU A 220 17.18 7.02 -0.14
CA GLU A 220 16.77 8.18 0.66
C GLU A 220 15.37 7.99 1.25
N PHE A 221 14.42 7.42 0.50
CA PHE A 221 13.10 7.06 1.02
C PHE A 221 13.23 6.08 2.20
N LYS A 222 14.10 5.07 2.08
CA LYS A 222 14.46 4.19 3.20
C LYS A 222 15.01 4.99 4.38
N ARG A 223 15.95 5.92 4.15
CA ARG A 223 16.55 6.75 5.22
C ARG A 223 15.50 7.61 5.94
N ILE A 224 14.50 8.12 5.22
CA ILE A 224 13.37 8.87 5.76
C ILE A 224 12.49 7.99 6.67
N GLY A 225 12.47 6.67 6.44
CA GLY A 225 11.79 5.70 7.30
C GLY A 225 10.46 5.20 6.73
N VAL A 226 10.37 4.99 5.42
CA VAL A 226 9.22 4.31 4.81
C VAL A 226 9.20 2.82 5.20
N ASP A 227 8.02 2.21 5.17
CA ASP A 227 7.87 0.78 5.51
C ASP A 227 8.28 -0.14 4.35
N ALA A 228 8.15 0.35 3.11
CA ALA A 228 8.60 -0.33 1.90
C ALA A 228 8.89 0.66 0.77
N VAL A 229 9.61 0.17 -0.25
CA VAL A 229 9.88 0.92 -1.48
C VAL A 229 9.39 0.16 -2.71
N PHE A 230 8.80 0.89 -3.65
CA PHE A 230 8.46 0.38 -4.97
C PHE A 230 9.26 1.13 -6.04
N VAL A 231 10.25 0.47 -6.65
CA VAL A 231 10.90 0.97 -7.87
C VAL A 231 10.09 0.47 -9.07
N GLU A 232 9.36 1.36 -9.72
CA GLU A 232 8.46 1.00 -10.81
C GLU A 232 9.24 0.55 -12.07
N ALA A 233 8.65 -0.41 -12.79
CA ALA A 233 9.11 -0.90 -14.09
C ALA A 233 10.53 -1.51 -14.14
N LEU A 234 10.98 -2.16 -13.06
CA LEU A 234 12.21 -2.95 -13.08
C LEU A 234 12.20 -3.95 -14.25
N PRO A 235 13.26 -4.00 -15.09
CA PRO A 235 13.19 -4.65 -16.40
C PRO A 235 13.19 -6.19 -16.33
N ASP A 236 13.83 -6.76 -15.31
CA ASP A 236 14.04 -8.20 -15.21
C ASP A 236 14.27 -8.64 -13.75
N ARG A 237 14.38 -9.96 -13.55
CA ARG A 237 14.59 -10.58 -12.23
C ARG A 237 15.93 -10.22 -11.61
N ASP A 238 16.96 -9.94 -12.40
CA ASP A 238 18.29 -9.59 -11.88
C ASP A 238 18.29 -8.16 -11.32
N ALA A 239 17.60 -7.24 -11.99
CA ALA A 239 17.31 -5.90 -11.49
C ALA A 239 16.47 -5.96 -10.20
N MET A 240 15.43 -6.81 -10.16
CA MET A 240 14.67 -7.03 -8.92
C MET A 240 15.55 -7.54 -7.77
N ARG A 241 16.40 -8.55 -8.02
CA ARG A 241 17.32 -9.08 -7.01
C ARG A 241 18.28 -8.02 -6.50
N LYS A 242 18.94 -7.27 -7.40
CA LYS A 242 19.85 -6.18 -7.04
C LYS A 242 19.14 -5.10 -6.22
N CYS A 243 17.90 -4.76 -6.56
CA CYS A 243 17.10 -3.80 -5.82
C CYS A 243 16.86 -4.27 -4.37
N VAL A 244 16.40 -5.51 -4.18
CA VAL A 244 16.18 -6.11 -2.86
C VAL A 244 17.47 -6.15 -2.03
N GLU A 245 18.57 -6.64 -2.62
CA GLU A 245 19.88 -6.73 -1.96
C GLU A 245 20.41 -5.35 -1.55
N THR A 246 20.22 -4.34 -2.39
CA THR A 246 20.69 -2.98 -2.14
C THR A 246 19.86 -2.29 -1.06
N LEU A 247 18.54 -2.44 -1.11
CA LEU A 247 17.64 -1.71 -0.24
C LEU A 247 17.49 -2.38 1.12
N GLN A 248 17.59 -3.72 1.24
CA GLN A 248 17.41 -4.44 2.51
C GLN A 248 16.20 -3.92 3.30
N LEU A 249 15.09 -3.79 2.58
CA LEU A 249 13.78 -3.31 3.04
C LEU A 249 12.74 -4.04 2.18
N PRO A 250 11.50 -4.27 2.66
CA PRO A 250 10.44 -4.79 1.81
C PRO A 250 10.30 -3.97 0.51
N THR A 251 10.15 -4.67 -0.62
CA THR A 251 9.98 -4.06 -1.94
C THR A 251 8.78 -4.62 -2.67
N PHE A 252 8.22 -3.82 -3.58
CA PHE A 252 7.11 -4.22 -4.42
C PHE A 252 7.57 -4.42 -5.86
N ALA A 253 6.90 -5.34 -6.56
CA ALA A 253 7.04 -5.56 -7.99
C ALA A 253 5.64 -5.62 -8.61
N ASN A 254 5.48 -4.96 -9.76
CA ASN A 254 4.24 -4.99 -10.53
C ASN A 254 4.47 -5.88 -11.76
N SER A 255 3.75 -6.99 -11.85
CA SER A 255 3.83 -7.90 -12.98
C SER A 255 3.05 -7.33 -14.16
N LYS A 256 3.70 -7.21 -15.32
CA LYS A 256 3.05 -6.90 -16.60
C LYS A 256 2.20 -8.06 -17.09
#